data_AF-A0A8S3KEK9-F1
#
_entry.id   AF-A0A8S3KEK9-F1
#
_cell.length_a   1.000
_cell.length_b   1.000
_cell.length_c   1.000
_cell.angle_alpha   90.00
_cell.angle_beta   90.00
_cell.angle_gamma   90.00
#
_symmetry.space_group_name_H-M   'P 1'
#
loop_
_entity.id
_entity.type
_entity.pdbx_description
1 polymer ?
#
loop_
_entity_poly.entity_id
_entity_poly.type
_entity_poly.pdbx_seq_one_letter_code
_entity_poly.pdbx_strand_id
1 'polypeptide(L)'
;MILNVNQQMGMWSTIKLSLFERATVLKSFILSRLVYCFSLMPLPKKTIENLQKDINKFFWNNKHQSISFYTCVGKKGNGGFALLHLNSMIASYRIKCGLKIISTTPKIWKFYAYQHVGIQLRTYAPWIWTNLTP
;
A
#
# COMPACT_ATOMS: atom_id res chain seq x y z
N MET A 1 9.49 3.84 -13.05
CA MET A 1 9.32 3.54 -11.61
C MET A 1 8.89 2.10 -11.35
N ILE A 2 7.75 1.61 -11.87
CA ILE A 2 7.32 0.21 -11.72
C ILE A 2 8.34 -0.76 -12.34
N LEU A 3 8.92 -0.39 -13.50
CA LEU A 3 10.00 -1.16 -14.15
C LEU A 3 11.21 -1.36 -13.22
N ASN A 4 11.57 -0.35 -12.43
CA ASN A 4 12.70 -0.42 -11.50
C ASN A 4 12.41 -1.36 -10.32
N VAL A 5 11.13 -1.49 -9.91
CA VAL A 5 10.73 -2.45 -8.86
C VAL A 5 10.90 -3.87 -9.40
N ASN A 6 10.47 -4.12 -10.63
CA ASN A 6 10.58 -5.44 -11.26
C ASN A 6 12.03 -5.84 -11.53
N GLN A 7 12.87 -4.91 -12.00
CA GLN A 7 14.31 -5.15 -12.18
C GLN A 7 15.00 -5.54 -10.87
N GLN A 8 14.67 -4.85 -9.77
CA GLN A 8 15.29 -5.16 -8.48
C GLN A 8 14.75 -6.45 -7.86
N MET A 9 13.47 -6.77 -8.03
CA MET A 9 12.97 -8.12 -7.70
C MET A 9 13.73 -9.19 -8.48
N GLY A 10 14.06 -8.94 -9.76
CA GLY A 10 14.94 -9.79 -10.56
C GLY A 10 16.33 -9.95 -9.94
N MET A 11 16.99 -8.85 -9.59
CA MET A 11 18.31 -8.89 -8.92
C MET A 11 18.27 -9.70 -7.62
N TRP A 12 17.29 -9.44 -6.74
CA TRP A 12 17.15 -10.15 -5.47
C TRP A 12 16.79 -11.63 -5.65
N SER A 13 16.18 -12.02 -6.77
CA SER A 13 15.84 -13.42 -7.06
C SER A 13 17.06 -14.29 -7.40
N THR A 14 18.19 -13.66 -7.76
CA THR A 14 19.46 -14.37 -8.00
C THR A 14 20.11 -14.87 -6.71
N ILE A 15 19.79 -14.22 -5.58
CA ILE A 15 20.32 -14.55 -4.26
C ILE A 15 19.50 -15.70 -3.67
N LYS A 16 20.17 -16.71 -3.12
CA LYS A 16 19.53 -17.83 -2.41
C LYS A 16 18.97 -17.35 -1.06
N LEU A 17 17.75 -16.82 -1.10
CA LEU A 17 17.00 -16.40 0.08
C LEU A 17 16.00 -17.48 0.50
N SER A 18 15.85 -17.66 1.82
CA SER A 18 14.75 -18.42 2.42
C SER A 18 13.40 -17.71 2.23
N LEU A 19 12.29 -18.42 2.47
CA LEU A 19 10.94 -17.82 2.36
C LEU A 19 10.75 -16.63 3.30
N PHE A 20 11.26 -16.71 4.53
CA PHE A 20 11.17 -15.63 5.52
C PHE A 20 11.98 -14.39 5.11
N GLU A 21 13.17 -14.60 4.57
CA GLU A 21 14.01 -13.50 4.09
C GLU A 21 13.38 -12.84 2.88
N ARG A 22 12.80 -13.60 1.95
CA ARG A 22 12.06 -13.02 0.81
C ARG A 22 10.89 -12.17 1.28
N ALA A 23 10.10 -12.64 2.24
CA ALA A 23 9.03 -11.81 2.84
C ALA A 23 9.59 -10.53 3.48
N THR A 24 10.76 -10.60 4.11
CA THR A 24 11.42 -9.46 4.75
C THR A 24 11.96 -8.45 3.72
N VAL A 25 12.56 -8.93 2.63
CA VAL A 25 13.01 -8.12 1.50
C VAL A 25 11.82 -7.43 0.85
N LEU A 26 10.73 -8.17 0.56
CA LEU A 26 9.48 -7.60 0.06
C LEU A 26 8.98 -6.48 0.98
N LYS A 27 8.92 -6.73 2.29
CA LYS A 27 8.45 -5.74 3.26
C LYS A 27 9.36 -4.53 3.41
N SER A 28 10.67 -4.66 3.24
CA SER A 28 11.59 -3.51 3.42
C SER A 28 11.71 -2.69 2.14
N PHE A 29 11.77 -3.38 1.01
CA PHE A 29 12.03 -2.78 -0.30
C PHE A 29 10.75 -2.33 -1.01
N ILE A 30 9.73 -3.19 -1.08
CA ILE A 30 8.50 -2.87 -1.81
C ILE A 30 7.65 -1.91 -0.99
N LEU A 31 7.57 -2.11 0.32
CA LEU A 31 6.81 -1.21 1.19
C LEU A 31 7.29 0.23 1.07
N SER A 32 8.60 0.47 1.18
CA SER A 32 9.16 1.83 1.16
C SER A 32 8.84 2.58 -0.14
N ARG A 33 8.94 1.90 -1.27
CA ARG A 33 8.65 2.48 -2.59
C ARG A 33 7.17 2.70 -2.82
N LEU A 34 6.36 1.72 -2.45
CA LEU A 34 4.93 1.78 -2.66
C LEU A 34 4.24 2.80 -1.76
N VAL A 35 4.67 2.92 -0.50
CA VAL A 35 4.17 3.99 0.39
C VAL A 35 4.35 5.36 -0.27
N TYR A 36 5.53 5.62 -0.84
CA TYR A 36 5.79 6.86 -1.56
C TYR A 36 4.86 7.01 -2.77
N CYS A 37 4.72 5.99 -3.62
CA CYS A 37 3.79 6.03 -4.76
C CYS A 37 2.34 6.32 -4.34
N PHE A 38 1.83 5.59 -3.34
CA PHE A 38 0.47 5.74 -2.86
C PHE A 38 0.20 7.10 -2.23
N SER A 39 1.26 7.76 -1.74
CA SER A 39 1.16 9.11 -1.23
C SER A 39 1.03 10.16 -2.33
N LEU A 40 1.54 9.88 -3.53
CA LEU A 40 1.54 10.83 -4.64
C LEU A 40 0.32 10.72 -5.53
N MET A 41 -0.13 9.49 -5.85
CA MET A 41 -1.18 9.29 -6.84
C MET A 41 -2.01 8.03 -6.56
N PRO A 42 -3.33 8.06 -6.81
CA PRO A 42 -4.13 6.84 -6.88
C PRO A 42 -3.69 5.99 -8.08
N LEU A 43 -3.16 4.81 -7.80
CA LEU A 43 -2.76 3.85 -8.83
C LEU A 43 -3.98 3.11 -9.41
N PRO A 44 -4.03 2.83 -10.72
CA PRO A 44 -5.06 1.99 -11.33
C PRO A 44 -5.09 0.58 -10.72
N LYS A 45 -6.29 0.00 -10.58
CA LYS A 45 -6.47 -1.35 -10.00
C LYS A 45 -5.63 -2.42 -10.72
N LYS A 46 -5.63 -2.39 -12.06
CA LYS A 46 -4.85 -3.32 -12.91
C LYS A 46 -3.35 -3.29 -12.56
N THR A 47 -2.82 -2.11 -12.24
CA THR A 47 -1.41 -1.95 -11.87
C THR A 47 -1.11 -2.59 -10.51
N ILE A 48 -2.03 -2.43 -9.55
CA ILE A 48 -1.91 -3.04 -8.21
C ILE A 48 -1.97 -4.56 -8.30
N GLU A 49 -2.88 -5.10 -9.11
CA GLU A 49 -3.02 -6.54 -9.34
C GLU A 49 -1.78 -7.14 -10.02
N ASN A 50 -1.24 -6.47 -11.04
CA ASN A 50 -0.01 -6.91 -11.69
C ASN A 50 1.17 -6.92 -10.71
N LEU A 51 1.31 -5.88 -9.89
CA LEU A 51 2.35 -5.82 -8.88
C LEU A 51 2.19 -6.92 -7.82
N GLN A 52 0.95 -7.24 -7.42
CA GLN A 52 0.67 -8.34 -6.49
C GLN A 52 1.07 -9.69 -7.09
N LYS A 53 0.84 -9.91 -8.40
CA LYS A 53 1.29 -11.10 -9.12
C LYS A 53 2.83 -11.20 -9.13
N ASP A 54 3.52 -10.09 -9.42
CA ASP A 54 4.99 -10.03 -9.43
C ASP A 54 5.57 -10.34 -8.04
N ILE A 55 4.96 -9.81 -6.97
CA ILE A 55 5.33 -10.11 -5.59
C ILE A 55 5.19 -11.59 -5.28
N ASN A 56 4.06 -12.20 -5.69
CA ASN A 56 3.81 -13.62 -5.47
C ASN A 56 4.82 -14.48 -6.23
N LYS A 57 5.12 -14.10 -7.48
CA LYS A 57 6.13 -14.76 -8.32
C LYS A 57 7.52 -14.69 -7.70
N PHE A 58 7.92 -13.54 -7.17
CA PHE A 58 9.18 -13.36 -6.44
C PHE A 58 9.23 -14.21 -5.16
N PHE A 59 8.17 -14.19 -4.35
CA PHE A 59 8.11 -14.93 -3.09
C PHE A 59 8.35 -16.43 -3.29
N TRP A 60 7.70 -17.02 -4.29
CA TRP A 60 7.86 -18.43 -4.64
C TRP A 60 9.09 -18.72 -5.51
N ASN A 61 9.89 -17.71 -5.89
CA ASN A 61 11.01 -17.84 -6.82
C ASN A 61 10.61 -18.58 -8.10
N ASN A 62 9.51 -18.12 -8.73
CA ASN A 62 8.94 -18.73 -9.93
C ASN A 62 8.47 -20.19 -9.79
N LYS A 63 8.45 -20.76 -8.58
CA LYS A 63 7.91 -22.10 -8.33
C LYS A 63 6.39 -22.05 -8.12
N HIS A 64 5.75 -23.21 -8.22
CA HIS A 64 4.34 -23.36 -7.89
C HIS A 64 4.06 -23.00 -6.43
N GLN A 65 2.92 -22.36 -6.18
CA GLN A 65 2.52 -21.96 -4.84
C GLN A 65 2.20 -23.21 -4.03
N SER A 66 2.93 -23.46 -2.94
CA SER A 66 2.67 -24.63 -2.09
C SER A 66 1.56 -24.38 -1.07
N ILE A 67 1.32 -23.11 -0.72
CA ILE A 67 0.39 -22.70 0.33
C ILE A 67 -0.47 -21.56 -0.24
N SER A 68 -1.71 -21.47 0.21
CA SER A 68 -2.61 -20.38 -0.17
C SER A 68 -2.00 -19.01 0.18
N PHE A 69 -2.13 -18.04 -0.72
CA PHE A 69 -1.60 -16.69 -0.50
C PHE A 69 -2.15 -16.05 0.79
N TYR A 70 -3.43 -16.27 1.11
CA TYR A 70 -4.06 -15.73 2.31
C TYR A 70 -3.43 -16.28 3.59
N THR A 71 -3.06 -17.56 3.62
CA THR A 71 -2.31 -18.16 4.73
C THR A 71 -0.94 -17.47 4.89
N CYS A 72 -0.26 -17.18 3.77
CA CYS A 72 1.03 -16.47 3.80
C CYS A 72 0.93 -15.03 4.32
N VAL A 73 -0.18 -14.34 4.06
CA VAL A 73 -0.45 -12.98 4.58
C VAL A 73 -0.68 -12.98 6.10
N GLY A 74 -1.07 -14.12 6.68
CA GLY A 74 -1.32 -14.27 8.12
C GLY A 74 -0.14 -13.83 9.01
N LYS A 75 -0.44 -13.46 10.25
CA LYS A 75 0.57 -13.05 11.24
C LYS A 75 1.53 -14.21 11.57
N LYS A 76 2.79 -13.89 11.87
CA LYS A 76 3.81 -14.87 12.28
C LYS A 76 3.38 -15.72 13.49
N GLY A 77 2.70 -15.12 14.47
CA GLY A 77 2.20 -15.84 15.65
C GLY A 77 1.13 -16.90 15.35
N ASN A 78 0.46 -16.82 14.19
CA ASN A 78 -0.56 -17.77 13.78
C ASN A 78 -0.04 -18.74 12.70
N GLY A 79 1.28 -18.90 12.57
CA GLY A 79 1.90 -19.74 11.55
C GLY A 79 1.93 -19.14 10.13
N GLY A 80 1.58 -17.85 9.98
CA GLY A 80 1.66 -17.15 8.69
C GLY A 80 3.04 -16.52 8.43
N PHE A 81 3.31 -16.13 7.18
CA PHE A 81 4.59 -15.53 6.78
C PHE A 81 4.61 -14.00 6.92
N ALA A 82 3.50 -13.37 7.32
CA ALA A 82 3.29 -11.93 7.33
C ALA A 82 3.63 -11.28 5.97
N LEU A 83 3.23 -11.96 4.89
CA LEU A 83 3.47 -11.53 3.53
C LEU A 83 2.69 -10.24 3.21
N LEU A 84 3.28 -9.38 2.37
CA LEU A 84 2.69 -8.11 1.98
C LEU A 84 1.49 -8.32 1.05
N HIS A 85 0.30 -7.90 1.50
CA HIS A 85 -0.87 -7.73 0.64
C HIS A 85 -1.08 -6.26 0.31
N LEU A 86 -0.96 -5.92 -0.98
CA LEU A 86 -0.92 -4.52 -1.43
C LEU A 86 -2.21 -3.76 -1.14
N ASN A 87 -3.36 -4.35 -1.41
CA ASN A 87 -4.64 -3.68 -1.18
C ASN A 87 -4.85 -3.34 0.30
N SER A 88 -4.57 -4.30 1.19
CA SER A 88 -4.65 -4.08 2.64
C SER A 88 -3.65 -3.02 3.10
N MET A 89 -2.43 -3.01 2.54
CA MET A 89 -1.41 -2.02 2.83
C MET A 89 -1.86 -0.61 2.40
N ILE A 90 -2.38 -0.45 1.19
CA ILE A 90 -2.88 0.84 0.66
C ILE A 90 -4.01 1.36 1.55
N ALA A 91 -4.99 0.51 1.86
CA ALA A 91 -6.11 0.86 2.71
C ALA A 91 -5.63 1.31 4.10
N SER A 92 -4.74 0.54 4.71
CA SER A 92 -4.15 0.86 6.02
C SER A 92 -3.39 2.20 5.99
N TYR A 93 -2.62 2.45 4.92
CA TYR A 93 -1.90 3.72 4.75
C TYR A 93 -2.86 4.90 4.60
N ARG A 94 -3.92 4.76 3.79
CA ARG A 94 -4.94 5.80 3.61
C ARG A 94 -5.67 6.12 4.91
N ILE A 95 -6.05 5.10 5.67
CA ILE A 95 -6.65 5.26 7.01
C ILE A 95 -5.68 6.02 7.92
N LYS A 96 -4.41 5.63 7.97
CA LYS A 96 -3.39 6.31 8.76
C LYS A 96 -3.22 7.79 8.36
N CYS A 97 -3.23 8.09 7.07
CA CYS A 97 -3.20 9.47 6.56
C CYS A 97 -4.46 10.25 6.97
N GLY A 98 -5.65 9.65 6.84
CA GLY A 98 -6.91 10.25 7.28
C GLY A 98 -6.92 10.56 8.78
N LEU A 99 -6.50 9.61 9.62
CA LEU A 99 -6.36 9.81 11.06
C LEU A 99 -5.37 10.93 11.39
N LYS A 100 -4.27 11.05 10.63
CA LYS A 100 -3.30 12.15 10.79
C LYS A 100 -3.94 13.51 10.49
N ILE A 101 -4.82 13.60 9.50
CA ILE A 101 -5.57 14.82 9.19
C ILE A 101 -6.55 15.14 10.33
N ILE A 102 -7.30 14.15 10.83
CA ILE A 102 -8.31 14.33 11.89
C ILE A 102 -7.68 14.72 13.24
N SER A 103 -6.45 14.26 13.52
CA SER A 103 -5.80 14.52 14.81
C SER A 103 -5.77 16.02 15.19
N THR A 104 -5.92 16.34 16.47
CA THR A 104 -6.06 17.73 16.97
C THR A 104 -4.77 18.56 16.97
N THR A 105 -3.65 17.99 16.51
CA THR A 105 -2.35 18.67 16.54
C THR A 105 -2.31 19.83 15.52
N PRO A 106 -2.14 21.11 15.92
CA PRO A 106 -2.16 22.22 14.98
C PRO A 106 -0.88 22.21 14.13
N LYS A 107 -1.02 22.02 12.82
CA LYS A 107 0.09 22.06 11.84
C LYS A 107 -0.35 22.75 10.57
N ILE A 108 0.49 23.62 10.02
CA ILE A 108 0.21 24.45 8.83
C ILE A 108 -0.29 23.62 7.63
N TRP A 109 0.32 22.47 7.34
CA TRP A 109 -0.11 21.62 6.21
C TRP A 109 -1.54 21.07 6.37
N LYS A 110 -2.08 21.00 7.59
CA LYS A 110 -3.47 20.54 7.81
C LYS A 110 -4.48 21.55 7.30
N PHE A 111 -4.18 22.84 7.38
CA PHE A 111 -5.06 23.88 6.84
C PHE A 111 -5.28 23.65 5.33
N TYR A 112 -4.19 23.45 4.59
CA TYR A 112 -4.25 23.12 3.16
C TYR A 112 -4.97 21.78 2.91
N ALA A 113 -4.76 20.77 3.75
CA ALA A 113 -5.44 19.49 3.63
C ALA A 113 -6.97 19.61 3.85
N TYR A 114 -7.42 20.37 4.86
CA TYR A 114 -8.84 20.64 5.09
C TYR A 114 -9.46 21.43 3.94
N GLN A 115 -8.76 22.44 3.43
CA GLN A 115 -9.22 23.20 2.27
C GLN A 115 -9.39 22.31 1.04
N HIS A 116 -8.40 21.47 0.73
CA HIS A 116 -8.47 20.56 -0.40
C HIS A 116 -9.59 19.51 -0.24
N VAL A 117 -9.70 18.89 0.94
CA VAL A 117 -10.79 17.93 1.23
C VAL A 117 -12.15 18.61 1.19
N GLY A 118 -12.29 19.82 1.72
CA GLY A 118 -13.52 20.60 1.68
C GLY A 118 -13.96 20.92 0.25
N ILE A 119 -13.02 21.27 -0.63
CA ILE A 119 -13.29 21.47 -2.06
C ILE A 119 -13.80 20.16 -2.70
N GLN A 120 -13.12 19.03 -2.46
CA GLN A 120 -13.55 17.74 -3.00
C GLN A 120 -14.95 17.34 -2.49
N LEU A 121 -15.21 17.50 -1.19
CA LEU A 121 -16.51 17.20 -0.58
C LEU A 121 -17.62 18.09 -1.15
N ARG A 122 -17.32 19.35 -1.49
CA ARG A 122 -18.27 20.24 -2.16
C ARG A 122 -18.66 19.72 -3.55
N THR A 123 -17.71 19.17 -4.30
CA THR A 123 -17.95 18.61 -5.63
C THR A 123 -18.78 17.31 -5.56
N TYR A 124 -18.50 16.44 -4.59
CA TYR A 124 -19.17 15.14 -4.48
C TYR A 124 -20.51 15.17 -3.73
N ALA A 125 -20.68 16.10 -2.78
CA ALA A 125 -21.88 16.24 -1.97
C ALA A 125 -22.26 17.71 -1.78
N PRO A 126 -22.67 18.42 -2.85
CA PRO A 126 -23.00 19.85 -2.79
C PRO A 126 -24.16 20.15 -1.82
N TRP A 127 -25.09 19.22 -1.65
CA TRP A 127 -26.26 19.35 -0.76
C TRP A 127 -25.93 19.37 0.75
N ILE A 128 -24.72 18.94 1.16
CA ILE A 128 -24.31 19.03 2.57
C ILE A 128 -24.00 20.49 2.93
N TRP A 129 -23.60 21.30 1.95
CA TRP A 129 -23.13 22.67 2.16
C TRP A 129 -24.20 23.73 1.95
N THR A 130 -25.36 23.39 1.38
CA THR A 130 -26.49 24.32 1.24
C THR A 130 -27.16 24.67 2.57
N ASN A 131 -26.93 23.87 3.62
CA ASN A 131 -27.54 24.05 4.94
C ASN A 131 -26.55 24.62 5.99
N LEU A 132 -25.34 25.00 5.56
CA LEU A 132 -24.26 25.53 6.43
C LEU A 132 -23.85 26.97 6.08
N THR A 133 -24.58 27.62 5.17
CA THR A 133 -24.54 29.08 5.05
C THR A 133 -25.54 29.68 6.05
N PRO A 134 -25.15 30.67 6.87
CA PRO A 134 -26.10 31.39 7.71
C PRO A 134 -27.19 32.08 6.88
#